data_AF-A0A287CUF9-F1
#
_entry.id   AF-A0A287CUF9-F1
#
_cell.length_a   1.000
_cell.length_b   1.000
_cell.length_c   1.000
_cell.angle_alpha   90.00
_cell.angle_beta   90.00
_cell.angle_gamma   90.00
#
_symmetry.space_group_name_H-M   'P 1'
#
loop_
_entity.id
_entity.type
_entity.pdbx_description
1 polymer ?
#
loop_
_entity_poly.entity_id
_entity_poly.type
_entity_poly.pdbx_seq_one_letter_code
_entity_poly.pdbx_strand_id
1 'polypeptide(L)'
;MAELEHLGGKRAESARMRRAEQLRRWRGSLTEQEPAERRSTGRQPQTRRGSPRVRFEDGAVFLAACSSGDTDEVKKLLSRGADINTVNVDGLTALHQ
;
A
#
# COMPACT_ATOMS: atom_id res chain seq x y z
N MET A 1 -27.47 -34.40 12.25
CA MET A 1 -27.28 -33.52 11.08
C MET A 1 -27.62 -32.07 11.41
N ALA A 2 -28.76 -31.76 12.03
CA ALA A 2 -29.16 -30.38 12.38
C ALA A 2 -28.30 -29.67 13.47
N GLU A 3 -27.70 -30.41 14.42
CA GLU A 3 -26.92 -29.78 15.50
C GLU A 3 -25.54 -29.24 15.06
N LEU A 4 -24.94 -29.84 14.03
CA LEU A 4 -23.63 -29.39 13.52
C LEU A 4 -23.74 -28.09 12.70
N GLU A 5 -24.84 -27.91 11.97
CA GLU A 5 -25.14 -26.67 11.24
C GLU A 5 -25.43 -25.51 12.22
N HIS A 6 -26.14 -25.80 13.31
CA HIS A 6 -26.46 -24.82 14.34
C HIS A 6 -25.22 -24.31 15.10
N LEU A 7 -24.21 -25.16 15.31
CA LEU A 7 -22.92 -24.76 15.90
C LEU A 7 -22.07 -23.90 14.94
N GLY A 8 -22.11 -24.21 13.64
CA GLY A 8 -21.46 -23.42 12.59
C GLY A 8 -22.03 -22.00 12.47
N GLY A 9 -23.36 -21.87 12.55
CA GLY A 9 -24.06 -20.58 12.59
C GLY A 9 -23.64 -19.72 13.79
N LYS A 10 -23.60 -20.29 15.00
CA LYS A 10 -23.18 -19.58 16.22
C LYS A 10 -21.74 -19.10 16.18
N ARG A 11 -20.83 -19.88 15.57
CA ARG A 11 -19.42 -19.48 15.38
C ARG A 11 -19.30 -18.32 14.39
N ALA A 12 -20.02 -18.37 13.27
CA ALA A 12 -20.03 -17.30 12.28
C ALA A 12 -20.62 -15.99 12.84
N GLU A 13 -21.70 -16.07 13.62
CA GLU A 13 -22.31 -14.93 14.29
C GLU A 13 -21.36 -14.30 15.32
N SER A 14 -20.70 -15.14 16.12
CA SER A 14 -19.70 -14.69 17.09
C SER A 14 -18.49 -14.03 16.42
N ALA A 15 -18.08 -14.48 15.23
CA ALA A 15 -17.01 -13.84 14.45
C ALA A 15 -17.42 -12.46 13.93
N ARG A 16 -18.66 -12.33 13.42
CA ARG A 16 -19.22 -11.05 12.97
C ARG A 16 -19.30 -10.04 14.12
N MET A 17 -19.78 -10.46 15.29
CA MET A 17 -19.88 -9.61 16.49
C MET A 17 -18.50 -9.09 16.93
N ARG A 18 -17.49 -9.97 16.98
CA ARG A 18 -16.11 -9.57 17.32
C ARG A 18 -15.52 -8.60 16.30
N ARG A 19 -15.78 -8.81 15.00
CA ARG A 19 -15.33 -7.87 13.96
C ARG A 19 -16.03 -6.51 14.06
N ALA A 20 -17.33 -6.48 14.38
CA ALA A 20 -18.06 -5.25 14.62
C ALA A 20 -17.47 -4.47 15.81
N GLU A 21 -17.13 -5.17 16.90
CA GLU A 21 -16.47 -4.57 18.05
C GLU A 21 -15.06 -4.04 17.72
N GLN A 22 -14.26 -4.78 16.96
CA GLN A 22 -12.94 -4.33 16.50
C GLN A 22 -13.05 -3.03 15.68
N LEU A 23 -13.97 -2.96 14.73
CA LEU A 23 -14.20 -1.75 13.93
C LEU A 23 -14.67 -0.57 14.79
N ARG A 24 -15.51 -0.83 15.82
CA ARG A 24 -15.92 0.19 16.79
C ARG A 24 -14.74 0.74 17.59
N ARG A 25 -13.80 -0.12 18.02
CA ARG A 25 -12.58 0.28 18.73
C ARG A 25 -11.58 1.01 17.83
N TRP A 26 -11.54 0.65 16.54
CA TRP A 26 -10.68 1.32 15.57
C TRP A 26 -11.13 2.76 15.29
N ARG A 27 -12.45 3.03 15.28
CA ARG A 27 -12.97 4.40 15.17
C ARG A 27 -12.49 5.26 16.35
N GLY A 28 -11.96 6.44 16.06
CA GLY A 28 -11.35 7.36 17.02
C GLY A 28 -9.95 6.95 17.48
N SER A 29 -9.43 5.79 17.06
CA SER A 29 -8.06 5.38 17.40
C SER A 29 -7.03 6.27 16.71
N LEU A 30 -5.81 6.29 17.25
CA LEU A 30 -4.69 7.00 16.62
C LEU A 30 -4.48 6.54 15.17
N THR A 31 -4.65 5.25 14.90
CA THR A 31 -4.49 4.67 13.56
C THR A 31 -5.52 5.19 12.55
N GLU A 32 -6.76 5.52 12.96
CA GLU A 32 -7.74 6.16 12.06
C GLU A 32 -7.41 7.63 11.82
N GLN A 33 -6.84 8.31 12.82
CA GLN A 33 -6.51 9.73 12.75
C GLN A 33 -5.23 10.02 11.94
N GLU A 34 -4.38 9.01 11.71
CA GLU A 34 -3.20 9.15 10.87
C GLU A 34 -3.60 9.50 9.42
N PRO A 35 -3.06 10.59 8.84
CA PRO A 35 -3.40 10.97 7.48
C PRO A 35 -2.89 9.92 6.48
N ALA A 36 -3.74 9.55 5.52
CA ALA A 36 -3.41 8.60 4.46
C ALA A 36 -2.19 9.05 3.63
N GLU A 37 -2.05 10.36 3.43
CA GLU A 37 -0.90 10.97 2.79
C GLU A 37 0.07 11.49 3.84
N ARG A 38 1.34 11.09 3.73
CA ARG A 38 2.42 11.82 4.40
C ARG A 38 2.41 13.23 3.83
N ARG A 39 1.94 14.24 4.59
CA ARG A 39 1.89 15.66 4.22
C ARG A 39 2.99 16.04 3.21
N SER A 40 2.63 15.95 1.93
CA SER A 40 3.45 16.26 0.76
C SER A 40 3.02 17.60 0.16
N THR A 41 1.83 18.08 0.53
CA THR A 41 1.26 19.33 0.04
C THR A 41 1.60 20.50 0.99
N GLY A 42 2.64 21.25 0.62
CA GLY A 42 2.63 22.71 0.75
C GLY A 42 3.01 23.37 2.09
N ARG A 43 3.28 22.64 3.18
CA ARG A 43 3.82 23.25 4.41
C ARG A 43 5.01 22.48 4.92
N GLN A 44 6.22 23.00 4.68
CA GLN A 44 7.44 22.48 5.28
C GLN A 44 7.29 22.43 6.81
N PRO A 45 7.38 21.27 7.46
CA PRO A 45 8.00 21.21 8.76
C PRO A 45 9.50 21.09 8.47
N GLN A 46 10.17 22.24 8.53
CA GLN A 46 11.59 22.26 8.81
C GLN A 46 11.81 21.45 10.09
N THR A 47 12.93 20.74 10.12
CA THR A 47 13.39 19.85 11.18
C THR A 47 12.90 18.39 11.08
N ARG A 48 13.84 17.53 10.64
CA ARG A 48 13.94 16.08 10.89
C ARG A 48 13.45 15.11 9.80
N ARG A 49 13.73 15.36 8.52
CA ARG A 49 13.57 14.34 7.47
C ARG A 49 14.91 13.93 6.86
N GLY A 50 15.60 13.01 7.54
CA GLY A 50 16.63 12.20 6.88
C GLY A 50 16.02 11.35 5.77
N SER A 51 16.85 10.87 4.84
CA SER A 51 16.45 9.96 3.77
C SER A 51 15.58 8.82 4.29
N PRO A 52 14.60 8.32 3.50
CA PRO A 52 13.80 7.17 3.88
C PRO A 52 14.71 6.04 4.38
N ARG A 53 14.40 5.49 5.56
CA ARG A 53 15.17 4.38 6.14
C ARG A 53 15.04 3.09 5.31
N VAL A 54 13.98 2.98 4.52
CA VAL A 54 13.70 1.86 3.63
C VAL A 54 13.64 2.40 2.21
N ARG A 55 14.36 1.74 1.30
CA ARG A 55 14.37 2.02 -0.14
C ARG A 55 14.23 0.69 -0.87
N PHE A 56 13.64 0.74 -2.06
CA PHE A 56 13.56 -0.40 -2.96
C PHE A 56 14.57 -0.22 -4.10
N GLU A 57 14.88 -1.32 -4.78
CA GLU A 57 15.67 -1.33 -6.02
C GLU A 57 15.02 -0.40 -7.05
N ASP A 58 15.81 0.43 -7.73
CA ASP A 58 15.29 1.43 -8.68
C ASP A 58 14.49 0.78 -9.80
N GLY A 59 14.89 -0.40 -10.27
CA GLY A 59 14.14 -1.16 -11.28
C GLY A 59 12.76 -1.62 -10.80
N ALA A 60 12.63 -2.04 -9.55
CA ALA A 60 11.35 -2.42 -8.97
C ALA A 60 10.43 -1.20 -8.81
N VAL A 61 10.98 -0.05 -8.41
CA VAL A 61 10.24 1.21 -8.31
C VAL A 61 9.76 1.66 -9.69
N PHE A 62 10.62 1.57 -10.71
CA PHE A 62 10.30 1.94 -12.09
C PHE A 62 9.17 1.09 -12.69
N LEU A 63 9.27 -0.25 -12.58
CA LEU A 63 8.23 -1.15 -13.06
C LEU A 63 6.91 -0.95 -12.32
N ALA A 64 6.95 -0.69 -11.00
CA ALA A 64 5.75 -0.40 -10.22
C ALA A 64 5.07 0.90 -10.65
N ALA A 65 5.84 1.97 -10.92
CA ALA A 65 5.32 3.24 -11.42
C ALA A 65 4.68 3.09 -12.82
N CYS A 66 5.28 2.27 -13.69
CA CYS A 66 4.69 1.95 -14.99
C CYS A 66 3.37 1.16 -14.82
N SER A 67 3.37 0.13 -13.98
CA SER A 67 2.22 -0.72 -13.75
C SER A 67 1.05 0.02 -13.08
N SER A 68 1.32 1.02 -12.23
CA SER A 68 0.28 1.86 -11.63
C SER A 68 -0.26 2.93 -12.58
N GLY A 69 0.37 3.16 -13.73
CA GLY A 69 0.03 4.23 -14.66
C GLY A 69 0.43 5.63 -14.17
N ASP A 70 1.30 5.75 -13.16
CA ASP A 70 1.76 7.04 -12.65
C ASP A 70 2.80 7.67 -13.59
N THR A 71 2.31 8.30 -14.65
CA THR A 71 3.18 8.88 -15.70
C THR A 71 4.09 9.98 -15.17
N ASP A 72 3.71 10.69 -14.11
CA ASP A 72 4.55 11.74 -13.53
C ASP A 72 5.72 11.16 -12.75
N GLU A 73 5.50 10.07 -12.01
CA GLU A 73 6.57 9.35 -11.34
C GLU A 73 7.50 8.66 -12.36
N VAL A 74 6.95 8.04 -13.42
CA VAL A 74 7.75 7.46 -14.51
C VAL A 74 8.67 8.52 -15.13
N LYS A 75 8.15 9.71 -15.45
CA LYS A 75 8.96 10.82 -15.99
C LYS A 75 10.07 11.25 -15.02
N LYS A 76 9.77 11.35 -13.73
CA LYS A 76 10.79 11.69 -12.71
C LYS A 76 11.87 10.62 -12.64
N LEU A 77 11.50 9.34 -12.64
CA LEU A 77 12.48 8.24 -12.59
C LEU A 77 13.36 8.22 -13.84
N LEU A 78 12.79 8.44 -15.03
CA LEU A 78 13.56 8.58 -16.27
C LEU A 78 14.51 9.78 -16.21
N SER A 79 14.06 10.93 -15.70
CA SER A 79 14.93 12.12 -15.53
C SER A 79 16.10 11.89 -14.56
N ARG A 80 15.96 10.90 -13.66
CA ARG A 80 16.99 10.48 -12.70
C ARG A 80 17.89 9.36 -13.25
N GLY A 81 17.68 8.91 -14.48
CA GLY A 81 18.50 7.90 -15.14
C GLY A 81 18.03 6.45 -14.95
N ALA A 82 16.75 6.22 -14.62
CA ALA A 82 16.20 4.87 -14.65
C ALA A 82 16.31 4.25 -16.06
N ASP A 83 16.74 3.00 -16.15
CA ASP A 83 16.79 2.27 -17.42
C ASP A 83 15.37 1.90 -17.86
N ILE A 84 14.96 2.44 -19.00
CA ILE A 84 13.65 2.19 -19.61
C ILE A 84 13.46 0.70 -19.97
N ASN A 85 14.57 -0.03 -20.21
CA ASN A 85 14.56 -1.45 -20.55
C ASN A 85 14.72 -2.36 -19.33
N THR A 86 14.54 -1.83 -18.12
CA THR A 86 14.48 -2.65 -16.90
C THR A 86 13.49 -3.80 -17.09
N VAL A 87 13.92 -5.02 -16.72
CA VAL A 87 13.10 -6.23 -16.76
C VAL A 87 12.76 -6.72 -15.36
N ASN A 88 11.62 -7.39 -15.23
CA ASN A 88 11.27 -8.14 -14.02
C ASN A 88 12.03 -9.50 -13.96
N VAL A 89 11.71 -10.33 -12.96
CA VAL A 89 12.30 -11.68 -12.80
C VAL A 89 12.01 -12.63 -13.97
N ASP A 90 10.94 -12.37 -14.73
CA ASP A 90 10.54 -13.15 -15.91
C ASP A 90 11.18 -12.64 -17.20
N GLY A 91 11.96 -11.55 -17.14
CA GLY A 91 12.56 -10.91 -18.32
C GLY A 91 11.63 -9.93 -19.07
N LEU A 92 10.50 -9.54 -18.48
CA LEU A 92 9.52 -8.64 -19.09
C LEU A 92 9.82 -7.17 -18.76
N THR A 93 9.86 -6.32 -19.79
CA THR A 93 9.94 -4.86 -19.62
C THR A 93 8.57 -4.24 -19.33
N ALA A 94 8.55 -2.97 -18.94
CA ALA A 94 7.33 -2.20 -18.73
C ALA A 94 6.37 -2.20 -19.94
N LEU A 95 6.90 -2.28 -21.18
CA LEU A 95 6.08 -2.25 -22.40
C LEU A 95 5.30 -3.56 -22.65
N HIS A 96 5.75 -4.68 -22.09
CA HIS A 96 5.12 -5.99 -22.31
C HIS A 96 3.87 -6.21 -21.45
N GLN A 97 3.76 -5.47 -20.34
CA GLN A 97 2.73 -5.64 -19.31
C GLN A 97 1.51 -4.76 -19.59
#